data_AF-A0AAE1CQ55-F1
#
_entry.id   AF-A0AAE1CQ55-F1
#
_cell.length_a   1.000
_cell.length_b   1.000
_cell.length_c   1.000
_cell.angle_alpha   90.00
_cell.angle_beta   90.00
_cell.angle_gamma   90.00
#
_symmetry.space_group_name_H-M   'P 1'
#
loop_
_entity.id
_entity.type
_entity.pdbx_description
1 polymer ?
#
loop_
_entity_poly.entity_id
_entity_poly.type
_entity_poly.pdbx_seq_one_letter_code
_entity_poly.pdbx_strand_id
1 'polypeptide(L)'
;MPRSRFLSVLSFSHLNNNETQVPRGRENHDPLHKIRSFFNHLKQTFQHSTSFNKTNASTEHFALDVDAPSLESACQESLSSGK
;
A
#
# COMPACT_ATOMS: atom_id res chain seq x y z
N MET A 1 18.09 -0.25 -28.69
CA MET A 1 17.69 1.13 -29.07
C MET A 1 18.87 2.07 -28.78
N PRO A 2 19.28 2.97 -29.71
CA PRO A 2 20.32 3.96 -29.44
C PRO A 2 19.96 4.85 -28.24
N ARG A 3 20.95 5.26 -27.43
CA ARG A 3 20.72 6.11 -26.24
C ARG A 3 19.90 7.37 -26.55
N SER A 4 20.19 8.03 -27.68
CA SER A 4 19.46 9.22 -28.13
C SER A 4 17.98 8.96 -28.41
N ARG A 5 17.66 7.81 -29.01
CA ARG A 5 16.27 7.39 -29.26
C ARG A 5 15.55 7.08 -27.94
N PHE A 6 16.20 6.39 -27.01
CA PHE A 6 15.62 6.12 -25.69
C PHE A 6 15.27 7.40 -24.93
N LEU A 7 16.20 8.36 -24.87
CA LEU A 7 15.97 9.63 -24.19
C LEU A 7 14.86 10.46 -24.85
N SER A 8 14.77 10.42 -26.18
CA SER A 8 13.69 11.09 -26.90
C SER A 8 12.32 10.48 -26.58
N VAL A 9 12.22 9.15 -26.53
CA VAL A 9 10.97 8.47 -26.15
C VAL A 9 10.60 8.80 -24.71
N LEU A 10 11.59 8.80 -23.79
CA LEU A 10 11.37 9.13 -22.40
C LEU A 10 10.86 10.57 -22.21
N SER A 11 11.39 11.54 -22.96
CA SER A 11 10.96 12.94 -22.85
C SER A 11 9.52 13.18 -23.32
N PHE A 12 9.02 12.36 -24.25
CA PHE A 12 7.64 12.44 -24.75
C PHE A 12 6.68 11.47 -24.07
N SER A 13 7.15 10.71 -23.08
CA SER A 13 6.32 9.75 -22.37
C SER A 13 5.32 10.48 -21.45
N HIS A 14 4.08 10.57 -21.90
CA HIS A 14 2.99 11.24 -21.20
C HIS A 14 1.85 10.27 -20.94
N LEU A 15 1.48 10.09 -19.67
CA LEU A 15 0.54 9.06 -19.22
C LEU A 15 -0.84 9.62 -18.79
N ASN A 16 -1.08 10.92 -19.01
CA ASN A 16 -2.35 11.57 -18.68
C ASN A 16 -2.90 12.41 -19.84
N ASN A 17 -4.14 12.87 -19.69
CA ASN A 17 -4.67 13.96 -20.49
C ASN A 17 -4.52 15.28 -19.70
N ASN A 18 -3.87 16.28 -20.30
CA ASN A 18 -3.71 17.60 -19.69
C ASN A 18 -5.00 18.42 -19.69
N GLU A 19 -5.92 18.16 -20.62
CA GLU A 19 -7.20 18.89 -20.71
C GLU A 19 -8.09 18.65 -19.49
N THR A 20 -7.92 17.48 -18.85
CA THR A 20 -8.67 17.13 -17.63
C THR A 20 -7.98 17.59 -16.34
N GLN A 21 -6.81 18.23 -16.45
CA GLN A 21 -6.05 18.66 -15.27
C GLN A 21 -6.67 19.92 -14.65
N VAL A 22 -7.11 19.80 -13.40
CA VAL A 22 -7.56 20.94 -12.62
C VAL A 22 -6.36 21.84 -12.26
N PRO A 23 -6.45 23.18 -12.45
CA PRO A 23 -5.39 24.12 -12.10
C PRO A 23 -5.05 24.11 -10.61
N ARG A 24 -3.81 24.48 -10.28
CA ARG A 24 -3.38 24.64 -8.88
C ARG A 24 -4.22 25.69 -8.16
N GLY A 25 -4.55 25.44 -6.90
CA GLY A 25 -5.32 26.36 -6.05
C GLY A 25 -6.83 26.32 -6.29
N ARG A 26 -7.33 25.50 -7.21
CA ARG A 26 -8.77 25.21 -7.31
C ARG A 26 -9.15 23.99 -6.48
N GLU A 27 -10.40 23.99 -6.04
CA GLU A 27 -11.01 22.84 -5.40
C GLU A 27 -10.89 21.61 -6.32
N ASN A 28 -10.58 20.44 -5.74
CA ASN A 28 -10.32 19.18 -6.46
C ASN A 28 -9.01 19.11 -7.28
N HIS A 29 -8.05 19.99 -7.05
CA HIS A 29 -6.71 19.83 -7.63
C HIS A 29 -6.01 18.57 -7.09
N ASP A 30 -5.80 17.56 -7.95
CA ASP A 30 -4.98 16.38 -7.61
C ASP A 30 -3.51 16.65 -7.97
N PRO A 31 -2.60 16.77 -6.98
CA PRO A 31 -1.17 16.95 -7.24
C PRO A 31 -0.53 15.75 -7.97
N LEU A 32 -1.16 14.58 -7.90
CA LEU A 32 -0.69 13.34 -8.53
C LEU A 32 -1.37 13.02 -9.86
N HIS A 33 -2.16 13.94 -10.43
CA HIS A 33 -2.89 13.75 -11.69
C HIS A 33 -2.03 13.18 -12.84
N LYS A 34 -0.74 13.51 -12.86
CA LYS A 34 0.21 13.03 -13.89
C LYS A 34 0.50 11.53 -13.83
N ILE A 35 0.45 10.93 -12.65
CA ILE A 35 0.83 9.52 -12.43
C ILE A 35 -0.33 8.68 -11.88
N ARG A 36 -1.44 9.31 -11.49
CA ARG A 36 -2.58 8.69 -10.81
C ARG A 36 -3.12 7.48 -11.58
N SER A 37 -3.37 7.64 -12.87
CA SER A 37 -3.93 6.57 -13.71
C SER A 37 -3.02 5.34 -13.76
N PHE A 38 -1.72 5.57 -13.95
CA PHE A 38 -0.73 4.51 -13.96
C PHE A 38 -0.63 3.80 -12.60
N PHE A 39 -0.55 4.57 -11.51
CA PHE A 39 -0.51 4.01 -10.15
C PHE A 39 -1.76 3.21 -9.82
N ASN A 40 -2.95 3.72 -10.17
CA ASN A 40 -4.22 3.02 -9.94
C ASN A 40 -4.27 1.70 -10.70
N HIS A 41 -3.81 1.68 -11.95
CA HIS A 41 -3.69 0.45 -12.72
C HIS A 41 -2.77 -0.56 -12.05
N LEU A 42 -1.56 -0.14 -11.64
CA LEU A 42 -0.63 -1.02 -10.93
C LEU A 42 -1.23 -1.56 -9.61
N LYS A 43 -1.88 -0.69 -8.84
CA LYS A 43 -2.54 -1.06 -7.59
C LYS A 43 -3.62 -2.10 -7.82
N GLN A 44 -4.49 -1.90 -8.81
CA GLN A 44 -5.55 -2.84 -9.16
C GLN A 44 -4.98 -4.17 -9.63
N THR A 45 -3.99 -4.15 -10.52
CA THR A 45 -3.30 -5.36 -11.00
C THR A 45 -2.66 -6.13 -9.85
N PHE A 46 -1.99 -5.43 -8.94
CA PHE A 46 -1.37 -6.05 -7.76
C PHE A 46 -2.41 -6.65 -6.81
N GLN A 47 -3.49 -5.92 -6.53
CA GLN A 47 -4.59 -6.42 -5.70
C GLN A 47 -5.26 -7.64 -6.32
N HIS A 48 -5.45 -7.65 -7.64
CA HIS A 48 -5.99 -8.79 -8.36
C HIS A 48 -5.04 -10.01 -8.27
N SER A 49 -3.75 -9.81 -8.51
CA SER A 49 -2.74 -10.87 -8.42
C SER A 49 -2.56 -11.42 -7.01
N THR A 50 -2.69 -10.60 -5.97
CA THR A 50 -2.55 -11.05 -4.57
C THR A 50 -3.82 -11.70 -4.03
N SER A 51 -5.00 -11.28 -4.51
CA SER A 51 -6.29 -11.89 -4.15
C SER A 51 -6.44 -13.30 -4.73
N PHE A 52 -5.82 -13.59 -5.88
CA PHE A 52 -5.76 -14.93 -6.46
C PHE A 52 -5.10 -15.96 -5.52
N ASN A 53 -4.16 -15.54 -4.66
CA ASN A 53 -3.51 -16.45 -3.69
C ASN A 53 -4.33 -16.68 -2.41
N LYS A 54 -5.42 -15.93 -2.18
CA LYS A 54 -6.29 -16.16 -1.01
C LYS A 54 -7.23 -17.36 -1.19
N THR A 55 -7.55 -17.74 -2.41
CA THR A 55 -8.47 -18.86 -2.68
C THR A 55 -7.84 -20.24 -2.62
N ASN A 56 -6.51 -20.33 -2.49
CA ASN A 56 -5.79 -21.60 -2.29
C ASN A 56 -5.41 -21.85 -0.82
N ALA A 57 -5.81 -20.96 0.10
CA ALA A 57 -5.51 -21.03 1.52
C ALA A 57 -6.70 -21.54 2.37
N SER A 58 -7.64 -22.25 1.74
CA SER A 58 -8.83 -22.80 2.40
C SER A 58 -9.01 -24.27 2.06
N THR A 59 -8.13 -25.13 2.57
CA THR A 59 -8.33 -26.56 2.94
C THR A 59 -6.95 -26.99 3.46
N GLU A 60 -6.66 -26.98 4.75
CA GLU A 60 -6.94 -28.06 5.71
C GLU A 60 -6.85 -27.48 7.14
N HIS A 61 -7.76 -27.92 8.01
CA HIS A 61 -7.75 -27.70 9.46
C HIS A 61 -6.47 -28.28 10.09
N PHE A 62 -5.70 -27.48 10.84
CA PHE A 62 -4.88 -27.99 11.94
C PHE A 62 -5.21 -27.20 13.19
N ALA A 63 -5.86 -27.89 14.12
CA ALA A 63 -6.28 -27.38 15.41
C ALA A 63 -5.08 -26.96 16.25
N LEU A 64 -5.17 -25.80 16.90
CA LEU A 64 -4.67 -25.60 18.25
C LEU A 64 -5.70 -24.75 18.99
N ASP A 65 -6.68 -25.44 19.58
CA ASP A 65 -7.33 -24.97 20.79
C ASP A 65 -6.24 -24.88 21.87
N VAL A 66 -5.89 -23.67 22.31
CA VAL A 66 -5.46 -23.42 23.69
C VAL A 66 -5.92 -22.02 24.08
N ASP A 67 -7.01 -22.02 24.85
CA ASP A 67 -7.49 -21.07 25.85
C ASP A 67 -6.76 -19.73 26.03
N ALA A 68 -7.55 -18.65 25.97
CA ALA A 68 -7.25 -17.42 26.69
C ALA A 68 -7.07 -17.71 28.20
N PRO A 69 -6.24 -16.92 28.89
CA PRO A 69 -6.88 -16.06 29.88
C PRO A 69 -6.35 -14.63 29.92
N SER A 70 -7.32 -13.74 30.10
CA SER A 70 -7.22 -12.40 30.71
C SER A 70 -6.46 -12.41 32.06
N LEU A 71 -5.94 -11.23 32.47
CA LEU A 71 -5.27 -10.88 33.75
C LEU A 71 -3.76 -11.17 33.75
N GLU A 72 -2.81 -10.29 34.10
CA GLU A 72 -2.83 -9.08 34.93
C GLU A 72 -1.77 -8.07 34.47
N SER A 73 -2.12 -6.80 34.57
CA SER A 73 -1.17 -5.71 34.78
C SER A 73 -0.51 -5.86 36.16
N ALA A 74 0.68 -6.47 36.23
CA ALA A 74 1.49 -6.50 37.44
C ALA A 74 2.98 -6.38 37.09
N CYS A 75 3.40 -5.18 36.69
CA CYS A 75 4.80 -4.75 36.70
C CYS A 75 4.86 -3.34 37.30
N GLN A 76 4.54 -3.25 38.59
CA GLN A 76 4.94 -2.15 39.47
C GLN A 76 5.37 -2.75 40.80
N GLU A 77 6.63 -3.15 40.88
CA GLU A 77 7.31 -3.32 42.16
C GLU A 77 8.81 -3.10 41.96
N SER A 78 9.30 -1.95 42.39
CA SER A 78 10.60 -1.78 43.04
C SER A 78 10.89 -0.30 43.24
N LEU A 79 10.45 0.26 44.37
CA LEU A 79 11.11 1.39 45.07
C LEU A 79 10.35 1.70 46.37
N SER A 80 10.84 1.11 47.46
CA SER A 80 10.59 1.41 48.89
C SER A 80 10.56 0.05 49.60
N SER A 81 11.28 -0.26 50.66
CA SER A 81 12.22 0.44 51.53
C SER A 81 12.77 -0.67 52.43
N GLY A 82 14.02 -0.58 52.89
CA GLY A 82 14.56 -1.63 53.74
C GLY A 82 15.95 -1.37 54.30
N LYS A 83 16.06 -0.34 55.14
CA LYS A 83 16.74 -0.41 56.44
C LYS A 83 16.41 0.80 57.28
#